data_AF-A0A920GZN1-F1
#
_entry.id   AF-A0A920GZN1-F1
#
_cell.length_a   1.000
_cell.length_b   1.000
_cell.length_c   1.000
_cell.angle_alpha   90.00
_cell.angle_beta   90.00
_cell.angle_gamma   90.00
#
_symmetry.space_group_name_H-M   'P 1'
#
loop_
_entity.id
_entity.type
_entity.pdbx_description
1 polymer ?
#
loop_
_entity_poly.entity_id
_entity_poly.type
_entity_poly.pdbx_seq_one_letter_code
_entity_poly.pdbx_strand_id
1 'polypeptide(L)'
;MAIGEFALIDRFFSGMDAGAAVRLGVGDDAAVLSVPEGHVLHTSIDTAAEGVHFLPGMPPADIAFRSVMAAASDLAAMGAAPAGMLLALTMPSVDEGWLTAFVDGLKDASEKTGLPLVGGDTTRGPLSVTVTVMGSTPTAAYLKRSGAREGDHVCVSGTLGDAAAGLAALRGDLSICDAMVSNALVGRFSRPMARLALGESLRAVASAAIDVSDGLLADAAHIADASEVAIDIDCHRLPLSDALRALPDQDQSLRWALSGGDDYELLFTLPPDSTVPDGCTEIGRVVAGSGVSCAVTPQQSGHDHFTD
;
A
#
# COMPACT_ATOMS: atom_id res chain seq x y z
N MET A 1 6.67 8.14 -37.21
CA MET A 1 5.26 7.72 -37.38
C MET A 1 4.69 7.58 -35.97
N ALA A 2 3.48 8.09 -35.71
CA ALA A 2 2.85 7.87 -34.41
C ALA A 2 2.65 6.36 -34.22
N ILE A 3 3.19 5.80 -33.15
CA ILE A 3 2.90 4.43 -32.76
C ILE A 3 1.42 4.39 -32.37
N GLY A 4 0.64 3.54 -33.05
CA GLY A 4 -0.76 3.30 -32.69
C GLY A 4 -0.85 2.52 -31.37
N GLU A 5 -1.98 2.62 -30.70
CA GLU A 5 -2.27 1.98 -29.40
C GLU A 5 -1.86 0.50 -29.34
N PHE A 6 -2.28 -0.32 -30.30
CA PHE A 6 -1.90 -1.74 -30.36
C PHE A 6 -0.39 -1.98 -30.41
N ALA A 7 0.34 -1.14 -31.14
CA ALA A 7 1.80 -1.24 -31.23
C ALA A 7 2.51 -0.76 -29.95
N LEU A 8 1.86 0.05 -29.11
CA LEU A 8 2.33 0.34 -27.76
C LEU A 8 2.16 -0.87 -26.85
N ILE A 9 0.97 -1.49 -26.86
CA ILE A 9 0.66 -2.67 -26.05
C ILE A 9 1.64 -3.80 -26.34
N ASP A 10 1.79 -4.17 -27.61
CA ASP A 10 2.71 -5.24 -28.03
C ASP A 10 4.15 -4.97 -27.61
N ARG A 11 4.59 -3.71 -27.65
CA ARG A 11 5.98 -3.33 -27.40
C ARG A 11 6.31 -3.16 -25.92
N PHE A 12 5.38 -2.65 -25.12
CA PHE A 12 5.65 -2.19 -23.76
C PHE A 12 4.98 -3.08 -22.70
N PHE A 13 3.84 -3.71 -23.01
CA PHE A 13 3.03 -4.41 -22.02
C PHE A 13 2.93 -5.93 -22.23
N SER A 14 3.56 -6.47 -23.28
CA SER A 14 3.63 -7.92 -23.52
C SER A 14 4.72 -8.61 -22.69
N GLY A 15 4.53 -9.90 -22.41
CA GLY A 15 5.53 -10.76 -21.75
C GLY A 15 5.69 -10.57 -20.24
N MET A 16 4.74 -9.90 -19.59
CA MET A 16 4.66 -9.73 -18.13
C MET A 16 3.49 -10.51 -17.50
N ASP A 17 2.87 -11.40 -18.27
CA ASP A 17 1.64 -12.13 -17.92
C ASP A 17 1.90 -13.54 -17.36
N ALA A 18 3.16 -13.91 -17.17
CA ALA A 18 3.54 -15.23 -16.66
C ALA A 18 3.19 -15.38 -15.17
N GLY A 19 2.17 -16.20 -14.87
CA GLY A 19 1.82 -16.56 -13.49
C GLY A 19 0.99 -17.83 -13.42
N ALA A 20 1.04 -18.52 -12.27
CA ALA A 20 0.39 -19.83 -12.09
C ALA A 20 -1.15 -19.77 -12.24
N ALA A 21 -1.75 -18.63 -11.90
CA ALA A 21 -3.19 -18.41 -12.04
C ALA A 21 -3.62 -18.03 -13.47
N VAL A 22 -2.68 -17.61 -14.33
CA VAL A 22 -3.00 -17.03 -15.65
C VAL A 22 -3.26 -18.14 -16.66
N ARG A 23 -4.46 -18.14 -17.27
CA ARG A 23 -4.85 -19.02 -18.38
C ARG A 23 -4.82 -18.31 -19.72
N LEU A 24 -5.19 -17.03 -19.71
CA LEU A 24 -5.12 -16.11 -20.86
C LEU A 24 -4.70 -14.75 -20.31
N GLY A 25 -3.60 -14.21 -20.83
CA GLY A 25 -3.03 -12.92 -20.45
C GLY A 25 -3.28 -11.86 -21.52
N VAL A 26 -2.30 -10.99 -21.73
CA VAL A 26 -2.36 -9.88 -22.69
C VAL A 26 -2.44 -10.42 -24.12
N GLY A 27 -3.36 -9.88 -24.93
CA GLY A 27 -3.47 -10.19 -26.37
C GLY A 27 -4.86 -10.63 -26.85
N ASP A 28 -5.85 -10.68 -25.96
CA ASP A 28 -7.26 -10.98 -26.27
C ASP A 28 -8.18 -9.97 -25.54
N ASP A 29 -9.50 -10.07 -25.73
CA ASP A 29 -10.48 -9.12 -25.19
C ASP A 29 -10.57 -9.13 -23.64
N ALA A 30 -10.16 -10.23 -23.00
CA ALA A 30 -10.19 -10.37 -21.55
C ALA A 30 -9.12 -11.36 -21.05
N ALA A 31 -8.59 -11.07 -19.86
CA ALA A 31 -7.78 -12.02 -19.11
C ALA A 31 -8.65 -13.14 -18.54
N VAL A 32 -8.09 -14.36 -18.47
CA VAL A 32 -8.73 -15.51 -17.82
C VAL A 32 -7.82 -16.01 -16.71
N LEU A 33 -8.30 -15.93 -15.47
CA LEU A 33 -7.58 -16.37 -14.27
C LEU A 33 -8.27 -17.58 -13.63
N SER A 34 -7.46 -18.52 -13.14
CA SER A 34 -7.94 -19.62 -12.30
C SER A 34 -7.91 -19.23 -10.84
N VAL A 35 -9.02 -19.48 -10.16
CA VAL A 35 -9.10 -19.47 -8.69
C VAL A 35 -8.97 -20.92 -8.22
N PRO A 36 -8.07 -21.25 -7.29
CA PRO A 36 -7.95 -22.61 -6.76
C PRO A 36 -9.27 -23.12 -6.17
N GLU A 37 -9.49 -24.43 -6.20
CA GLU A 37 -10.65 -25.04 -5.55
C GLU A 37 -10.64 -24.72 -4.05
N GLY A 38 -11.80 -24.32 -3.49
CA GLY A 38 -11.93 -23.92 -2.09
C GLY A 38 -11.36 -22.53 -1.76
N HIS A 39 -10.98 -21.75 -2.77
CA HIS A 39 -10.58 -20.35 -2.61
C HIS A 39 -11.67 -19.39 -3.10
N VAL A 40 -11.57 -18.13 -2.67
CA VAL A 40 -12.38 -16.99 -3.12
C VAL A 40 -11.51 -15.92 -3.75
N LEU A 41 -12.03 -15.24 -4.77
CA LEU A 41 -11.37 -14.14 -5.47
C LEU A 41 -11.47 -12.85 -4.65
N HIS A 42 -10.37 -12.12 -4.62
CA HIS A 42 -10.27 -10.76 -4.11
C HIS A 42 -9.93 -9.83 -5.27
N THR A 43 -10.56 -8.66 -5.29
CA THR A 43 -10.28 -7.59 -6.25
C THR A 43 -10.21 -6.28 -5.50
N SER A 44 -9.15 -5.52 -5.73
CA SER A 44 -9.06 -4.11 -5.36
C SER A 44 -8.61 -3.26 -6.53
N ILE A 45 -8.84 -1.97 -6.46
CA ILE A 45 -8.49 -0.99 -7.49
C ILE A 45 -8.11 0.34 -6.84
N ASP A 46 -6.92 0.82 -7.18
CA ASP A 46 -6.44 2.15 -6.79
C ASP A 46 -6.11 2.99 -8.01
N THR A 47 -6.25 4.31 -7.85
CA THR A 47 -5.88 5.29 -8.87
C THR A 47 -4.91 6.31 -8.32
N ALA A 48 -3.73 6.37 -8.90
CA ALA A 48 -2.74 7.40 -8.64
C ALA A 48 -2.80 8.49 -9.74
N ALA A 49 -3.02 9.73 -9.35
CA ALA A 49 -3.05 10.89 -10.24
C ALA A 49 -1.87 11.83 -9.97
N GLU A 50 -1.29 12.40 -11.03
CA GLU A 50 -0.20 13.37 -10.94
C GLU A 50 -0.65 14.63 -10.18
N GLY A 51 0.19 15.12 -9.28
CA GLY A 51 -0.10 16.27 -8.42
C GLY A 51 -0.97 15.96 -7.20
N VAL A 52 -1.60 14.78 -7.15
CA VAL A 52 -2.39 14.31 -6.00
C VAL A 52 -1.62 13.22 -5.26
N HIS A 53 -1.36 12.10 -5.92
CA HIS A 53 -0.78 10.91 -5.31
C HIS A 53 0.74 10.80 -5.56
N PHE A 54 1.23 11.38 -6.65
CA PHE A 54 2.66 11.50 -6.91
C PHE A 54 2.98 12.89 -7.46
N LEU A 55 4.23 13.32 -7.27
CA LEU A 55 4.64 14.66 -7.64
C LEU A 55 4.92 14.77 -9.15
N PRO A 56 4.66 15.94 -9.76
CA PRO A 56 5.10 16.22 -11.12
C PRO A 56 6.61 16.01 -11.26
N GLY A 57 7.02 15.30 -12.31
CA GLY A 57 8.43 15.01 -12.59
C GLY A 57 9.04 13.88 -11.75
N MET A 58 8.25 13.16 -10.96
CA MET A 58 8.69 11.92 -10.32
C MET A 58 9.15 10.89 -11.39
N PRO A 59 10.20 10.09 -11.12
CA PRO A 59 10.68 9.10 -12.10
C PRO A 59 9.58 8.12 -12.53
N PRO A 60 9.42 7.82 -13.84
CA PRO A 60 8.33 6.96 -14.33
C PRO A 60 8.34 5.55 -13.72
N ALA A 61 9.54 5.01 -13.48
CA ALA A 61 9.72 3.72 -12.83
C ALA A 61 9.16 3.71 -11.39
N ASP A 62 9.37 4.80 -10.65
CA ASP A 62 8.87 4.92 -9.27
C ASP A 62 7.35 5.15 -9.28
N ILE A 63 6.81 5.91 -10.25
CA ILE A 63 5.36 6.06 -10.43
C ILE A 63 4.70 4.70 -10.67
N ALA A 64 5.22 3.89 -11.58
CA ALA A 64 4.69 2.55 -11.83
C ALA A 64 4.77 1.68 -10.57
N PHE A 65 5.95 1.66 -9.94
CA PHE A 65 6.23 0.81 -8.80
C PHE A 65 5.31 1.13 -7.62
N ARG A 66 5.21 2.41 -7.24
CA ARG A 66 4.34 2.82 -6.13
C ARG A 66 2.87 2.53 -6.41
N SER A 67 2.41 2.71 -7.66
CA SER A 67 1.00 2.50 -8.00
C SER A 67 0.58 1.04 -7.87
N VAL A 68 1.48 0.11 -8.22
CA VAL A 68 1.24 -1.32 -8.01
C VAL A 68 1.34 -1.68 -6.52
N MET A 69 2.32 -1.13 -5.80
CA MET A 69 2.50 -1.43 -4.37
C MET A 69 1.34 -0.92 -3.52
N ALA A 70 0.79 0.25 -3.84
CA ALA A 70 -0.41 0.78 -3.20
C ALA A 70 -1.58 -0.19 -3.35
N ALA A 71 -1.95 -0.52 -4.60
CA ALA A 71 -3.05 -1.45 -4.86
C ALA A 71 -2.81 -2.84 -4.25
N ALA A 72 -1.56 -3.35 -4.30
CA ALA A 72 -1.20 -4.64 -3.72
C ALA A 72 -1.27 -4.66 -2.19
N SER A 73 -1.19 -3.51 -1.53
CA SER A 73 -1.32 -3.38 -0.07
C SER A 73 -2.70 -3.84 0.41
N ASP A 74 -3.76 -3.57 -0.34
CA ASP A 74 -5.11 -4.08 -0.04
C ASP A 74 -5.18 -5.61 -0.03
N LEU A 75 -4.49 -6.27 -0.98
CA LEU A 75 -4.41 -7.73 -0.98
C LEU A 75 -3.66 -8.23 0.26
N ALA A 76 -2.62 -7.54 0.69
CA ALA A 76 -1.90 -7.88 1.92
C ALA A 76 -2.82 -7.74 3.15
N ALA A 77 -3.60 -6.65 3.25
CA ALA A 77 -4.56 -6.41 4.33
C ALA A 77 -5.65 -7.49 4.40
N MET A 78 -6.02 -8.08 3.26
CA MET A 78 -6.98 -9.19 3.17
C MET A 78 -6.34 -10.58 3.31
N GLY A 79 -5.01 -10.66 3.36
CA GLY A 79 -4.24 -11.91 3.40
C GLY A 79 -4.28 -12.72 2.10
N ALA A 80 -4.57 -12.05 0.98
CA ALA A 80 -4.75 -12.66 -0.33
C ALA A 80 -3.41 -12.96 -1.02
N ALA A 81 -3.29 -14.20 -1.51
CA ALA A 81 -2.18 -14.58 -2.37
C ALA A 81 -2.38 -13.94 -3.77
N PRO A 82 -1.36 -13.26 -4.32
CA PRO A 82 -1.39 -12.61 -5.64
C PRO A 82 -1.79 -13.54 -6.80
N ALA A 83 -2.58 -13.03 -7.75
CA ALA A 83 -2.98 -13.77 -8.95
C ALA A 83 -2.71 -13.02 -10.26
N GLY A 84 -2.91 -11.70 -10.31
CA GLY A 84 -2.65 -10.87 -11.48
C GLY A 84 -3.11 -9.43 -11.29
N MET A 85 -2.72 -8.55 -12.22
CA MET A 85 -3.12 -7.15 -12.22
C MET A 85 -3.56 -6.67 -13.62
N LEU A 86 -4.44 -5.67 -13.64
CA LEU A 86 -4.78 -4.87 -14.81
C LEU A 86 -4.23 -3.46 -14.63
N LEU A 87 -3.78 -2.85 -15.73
CA LEU A 87 -3.30 -1.47 -15.74
C LEU A 87 -4.13 -0.61 -16.68
N ALA A 88 -4.79 0.42 -16.17
CA ALA A 88 -5.33 1.50 -16.98
C ALA A 88 -4.40 2.73 -16.87
N LEU A 89 -3.68 3.01 -17.95
CA LEU A 89 -2.71 4.10 -18.03
C LEU A 89 -3.26 5.24 -18.89
N THR A 90 -3.51 6.39 -18.27
CA THR A 90 -3.88 7.63 -18.97
C THR A 90 -2.65 8.51 -19.07
N MET A 91 -2.30 8.98 -20.28
CA MET A 91 -1.13 9.86 -20.49
C MET A 91 -1.45 11.02 -21.43
N PRO A 92 -0.84 12.21 -21.26
CA PRO A 92 -1.16 13.37 -22.09
C PRO A 92 -0.68 13.21 -23.53
N SER A 93 0.46 12.53 -23.69
CA SER A 93 1.08 12.19 -24.97
C SER A 93 1.97 10.97 -24.81
N VAL A 94 2.19 10.25 -25.90
CA VAL A 94 3.12 9.12 -25.94
C VAL A 94 4.56 9.64 -25.92
N ASP A 95 5.31 9.24 -24.89
CA ASP A 95 6.77 9.41 -24.81
C ASP A 95 7.39 8.01 -24.60
N GLU A 96 8.13 7.53 -25.59
CA GLU A 96 8.73 6.19 -25.55
C GLU A 96 9.79 6.04 -24.44
N GLY A 97 10.55 7.10 -24.14
CA GLY A 97 11.56 7.05 -23.08
C GLY A 97 10.92 7.00 -21.70
N TRP A 98 9.86 7.78 -21.51
CA TRP A 98 9.03 7.71 -20.31
C TRP A 98 8.41 6.32 -20.14
N LEU A 99 7.82 5.77 -21.22
CA LEU A 99 7.17 4.45 -21.20
C LEU A 99 8.16 3.32 -20.93
N THR A 100 9.37 3.35 -21.51
CA THR A 100 10.41 2.38 -21.20
C THR A 100 10.71 2.38 -19.70
N ALA A 101 10.96 3.54 -19.11
CA ALA A 101 11.25 3.65 -17.68
C ALA A 101 10.05 3.23 -16.82
N PHE A 102 8.82 3.57 -17.22
CA PHE A 102 7.60 3.16 -16.53
C PHE A 102 7.46 1.63 -16.50
N VAL A 103 7.67 0.97 -17.65
CA VAL A 103 7.61 -0.49 -17.76
C VAL A 103 8.69 -1.16 -16.92
N ASP A 104 9.89 -0.59 -16.82
CA ASP A 104 10.94 -1.14 -15.94
C ASP A 104 10.50 -1.14 -14.47
N GLY A 105 9.83 -0.08 -14.02
CA GLY A 105 9.22 -0.02 -12.69
C GLY A 105 8.07 -1.01 -12.50
N LEU A 106 7.22 -1.14 -13.51
CA LEU A 106 6.10 -2.09 -13.53
C LEU A 106 6.58 -3.53 -13.42
N LYS A 107 7.67 -3.89 -14.12
CA LYS A 107 8.31 -5.20 -14.06
C LYS A 107 8.85 -5.50 -12.66
N ASP A 108 9.61 -4.57 -12.07
CA ASP A 108 10.13 -4.76 -10.72
C ASP A 108 8.99 -4.92 -9.69
N ALA A 109 7.92 -4.14 -9.82
CA ALA A 109 6.75 -4.30 -8.94
C ALA A 109 6.04 -5.64 -9.15
N SER A 110 5.85 -6.06 -10.41
CA SER A 110 5.26 -7.35 -10.76
C SER A 110 6.08 -8.53 -10.20
N GLU A 111 7.40 -8.49 -10.32
CA GLU A 111 8.30 -9.51 -9.78
C GLU A 111 8.27 -9.58 -8.25
N LYS A 112 8.29 -8.42 -7.57
CA LYS A 112 8.27 -8.37 -6.09
C LYS A 112 6.93 -8.79 -5.50
N THR A 113 5.84 -8.48 -6.17
CA THR A 113 4.48 -8.79 -5.69
C THR A 113 3.98 -10.14 -6.19
N GLY A 114 4.57 -10.70 -7.24
CA GLY A 114 4.00 -11.87 -7.91
C GLY A 114 2.68 -11.58 -8.63
N LEU A 115 2.40 -10.31 -8.96
CA LEU A 115 1.22 -9.88 -9.73
C LEU A 115 1.61 -9.71 -11.21
N PRO A 116 1.41 -10.72 -12.08
CA PRO A 116 1.62 -10.56 -13.51
C PRO A 116 0.65 -9.53 -14.11
N LEU A 117 1.09 -8.74 -15.10
CA LEU A 117 0.22 -7.86 -15.87
C LEU A 117 -0.56 -8.70 -16.88
N VAL A 118 -1.87 -8.85 -16.67
CA VAL A 118 -2.71 -9.75 -17.49
C VAL A 118 -3.61 -9.02 -18.47
N GLY A 119 -3.66 -7.69 -18.40
CA GLY A 119 -4.47 -6.87 -19.29
C GLY A 119 -4.44 -5.40 -18.87
N GLY A 120 -5.22 -4.56 -19.56
CA GLY A 120 -5.23 -3.15 -19.28
C GLY A 120 -5.90 -2.31 -20.35
N ASP A 121 -5.78 -1.00 -20.19
CA ASP A 121 -6.22 0.02 -21.12
C ASP A 121 -5.18 1.14 -21.20
N THR A 122 -5.05 1.79 -22.35
CA THR A 122 -4.12 2.91 -22.53
C THR A 122 -4.82 4.04 -23.26
N THR A 123 -5.01 5.16 -22.57
CA THR A 123 -5.81 6.27 -23.08
C THR A 123 -5.07 7.60 -23.00
N ARG A 124 -5.63 8.61 -23.69
CA ARG A 124 -5.07 9.97 -23.70
C ARG A 124 -5.83 10.87 -22.73
N GLY A 125 -5.11 11.52 -21.82
CA GLY A 125 -5.66 12.46 -20.83
C GLY A 125 -4.60 12.95 -19.83
N PRO A 126 -4.99 13.64 -18.75
CA PRO A 126 -4.07 13.93 -17.64
C PRO A 126 -3.42 12.66 -17.10
N LEU A 127 -2.15 12.73 -16.69
CA LEU A 127 -1.39 11.54 -16.28
C LEU A 127 -2.04 10.89 -15.04
N SER A 128 -2.53 9.66 -15.22
CA SER A 128 -3.06 8.83 -14.13
C SER A 128 -2.75 7.36 -14.37
N VAL A 129 -2.54 6.64 -13.27
CA VAL A 129 -2.23 5.22 -13.24
C VAL A 129 -3.25 4.54 -12.36
N THR A 130 -4.11 3.72 -12.97
CA THR A 130 -5.11 2.93 -12.25
C THR A 130 -4.71 1.47 -12.31
N VAL A 131 -4.57 0.84 -11.15
CA VAL A 131 -4.16 -0.56 -11.05
C VAL A 131 -5.27 -1.34 -10.37
N THR A 132 -5.79 -2.35 -11.07
CA THR A 132 -6.66 -3.37 -10.45
C THR A 132 -5.80 -4.56 -10.09
N VAL A 133 -5.83 -4.99 -8.84
CA VAL A 133 -5.12 -6.20 -8.40
C VAL A 133 -6.12 -7.30 -8.06
N MET A 134 -5.72 -8.54 -8.32
CA MET A 134 -6.50 -9.73 -8.07
C MET A 134 -5.67 -10.74 -7.27
N GLY A 135 -6.31 -11.35 -6.28
CA GLY A 135 -5.69 -12.37 -5.43
C GLY A 135 -6.72 -13.37 -4.92
N SER A 136 -6.28 -14.34 -4.13
CA SER A 136 -7.20 -15.31 -3.53
C SER A 136 -6.78 -15.81 -2.16
N THR A 137 -7.76 -16.26 -1.38
CA THR A 137 -7.57 -16.94 -0.09
C THR A 137 -8.44 -18.18 -0.03
N PRO A 138 -8.14 -19.16 0.84
CA PRO A 138 -9.14 -20.13 1.26
C PRO A 138 -10.42 -19.42 1.73
N THR A 139 -11.59 -19.96 1.42
CA THR A 139 -12.90 -19.31 1.62
C THR A 139 -13.14 -18.79 3.05
N ALA A 140 -12.58 -19.47 4.06
CA ALA A 140 -12.80 -19.14 5.47
C ALA A 140 -11.64 -18.35 6.12
N ALA A 141 -10.66 -17.90 5.34
CA ALA A 141 -9.39 -17.41 5.86
C ALA A 141 -9.01 -15.99 5.40
N TYR A 142 -9.92 -15.26 4.74
CA TYR A 142 -9.65 -13.85 4.44
C TYR A 142 -9.73 -13.00 5.70
N LEU A 143 -8.83 -12.03 5.80
CA LEU A 143 -8.83 -11.05 6.87
C LEU A 143 -9.90 -9.99 6.61
N LYS A 144 -10.34 -9.33 7.68
CA LYS A 144 -11.33 -8.25 7.63
C LYS A 144 -10.93 -7.18 8.64
N ARG A 145 -11.46 -5.97 8.45
CA ARG A 145 -11.42 -4.90 9.46
C ARG A 145 -12.24 -5.24 10.72
N SER A 146 -13.30 -6.03 10.55
CA SER A 146 -14.12 -6.55 11.65
C SER A 146 -13.50 -7.78 12.29
N GLY A 147 -13.58 -7.91 13.61
CA GLY A 147 -13.25 -9.15 14.32
C GLY A 147 -12.34 -8.94 15.53
N ALA A 148 -11.80 -7.74 15.69
CA ALA A 148 -11.05 -7.34 16.87
C ALA A 148 -11.92 -7.49 18.14
N ARG A 149 -11.31 -7.97 19.22
CA ARG A 149 -11.99 -8.19 20.51
C ARG A 149 -11.27 -7.48 21.63
N GLU A 150 -12.02 -7.10 22.66
CA GLU A 150 -11.44 -6.58 23.90
C GLU A 150 -10.33 -7.51 24.42
N GLY A 151 -9.17 -6.93 24.74
CA GLY A 151 -7.98 -7.63 25.17
C GLY A 151 -6.98 -7.94 24.05
N ASP A 152 -7.39 -7.91 22.79
CA ASP A 152 -6.48 -8.13 21.66
C ASP A 152 -5.32 -7.14 21.68
N HIS A 153 -4.13 -7.62 21.29
CA HIS A 153 -3.00 -6.78 20.95
C HIS A 153 -3.31 -5.97 19.69
N VAL A 154 -2.86 -4.72 19.64
CA VAL A 154 -2.83 -3.92 18.40
C VAL A 154 -1.38 -3.83 17.95
N CYS A 155 -1.11 -4.28 16.73
CA CYS A 155 0.22 -4.45 16.18
C CYS A 155 0.33 -3.77 14.81
N VAL A 156 1.53 -3.30 14.49
CA VAL A 156 1.85 -2.76 13.17
C VAL A 156 3.15 -3.35 12.64
N SER A 157 3.26 -3.54 11.33
CA SER A 157 4.51 -3.95 10.68
C SER A 157 5.46 -2.79 10.43
N GLY A 158 6.76 -3.08 10.32
CA GLY A 158 7.75 -2.13 9.83
C GLY A 158 7.85 -0.86 10.67
N THR A 159 7.93 0.29 9.99
CA THR A 159 8.07 1.63 10.57
C THR A 159 7.08 2.60 9.96
N LEU A 160 6.62 3.56 10.77
CA LEU A 160 5.58 4.52 10.41
C LEU A 160 6.11 5.95 10.27
N GLY A 161 5.48 6.72 9.39
CA GLY A 161 5.74 8.15 9.17
C GLY A 161 6.90 8.45 8.21
N ASP A 162 7.56 7.42 7.69
CA ASP A 162 8.72 7.62 6.81
C ASP A 162 8.29 8.23 5.46
N ALA A 163 7.19 7.74 4.90
CA ALA A 163 6.68 8.21 3.62
C ALA A 163 6.23 9.67 3.69
N ALA A 164 5.52 10.05 4.76
CA ALA A 164 5.10 11.43 4.98
C ALA A 164 6.31 12.40 5.13
N ALA A 165 7.36 11.99 5.85
CA ALA A 165 8.59 12.78 5.94
C ALA A 165 9.33 12.87 4.60
N GLY A 166 9.37 11.76 3.83
CA GLY A 166 9.93 11.72 2.48
C GLY A 166 9.19 12.65 1.51
N LEU A 167 7.86 12.67 1.56
CA LEU A 167 7.03 13.59 0.79
C LEU A 167 7.30 15.05 1.17
N ALA A 168 7.38 15.37 2.46
CA ALA A 168 7.73 16.71 2.93
C ALA A 168 9.11 17.16 2.41
N ALA A 169 10.08 16.25 2.36
CA ALA A 169 11.40 16.54 1.79
C ALA A 169 11.33 16.80 0.28
N LEU A 170 10.57 16.00 -0.48
CA LEU A 170 10.39 16.19 -1.92
C LEU A 170 9.64 17.48 -2.28
N ARG A 171 8.69 17.92 -1.43
CA ARG A 171 7.98 19.20 -1.58
C ARG A 171 8.82 20.41 -1.18
N GLY A 172 9.93 20.19 -0.48
CA GLY A 172 10.80 21.26 0.06
C GLY A 172 10.31 21.82 1.39
N ASP A 173 9.31 21.20 2.02
CA ASP A 173 8.77 21.58 3.33
C ASP A 173 9.70 21.14 4.48
N LEU A 174 10.53 20.13 4.23
CA LEU A 174 11.52 19.60 5.16
C LEU A 174 12.92 19.63 4.52
N SER A 175 13.87 20.28 5.19
CA SER A 175 15.27 20.26 4.78
C SER A 175 16.06 19.21 5.57
N ILE A 176 16.64 18.23 4.87
CA ILE A 176 17.44 17.16 5.45
C ILE A 176 18.88 17.30 4.94
N CYS A 177 19.81 17.61 5.83
CA CYS A 177 21.22 17.80 5.45
C CYS A 177 21.95 16.47 5.18
N ASP A 178 21.58 15.41 5.88
CA ASP A 178 22.18 14.09 5.70
C ASP A 178 21.52 13.38 4.51
N ALA A 179 22.32 13.16 3.45
CA ALA A 179 21.85 12.52 2.23
C ALA A 179 21.38 11.07 2.45
N MET A 180 21.95 10.34 3.42
CA MET A 180 21.52 8.98 3.73
C MET A 180 20.13 8.97 4.37
N VAL A 181 19.90 9.87 5.32
CA VAL A 181 18.58 10.07 5.95
C VAL A 181 17.55 10.51 4.90
N SER A 182 17.91 11.49 4.07
CA SER A 182 17.03 11.98 3.00
C SER A 182 16.66 10.86 2.03
N ASN A 183 17.64 10.08 1.56
CA ASN A 183 17.38 8.99 0.62
C ASN A 183 16.54 7.87 1.23
N ALA A 184 16.73 7.55 2.51
CA ALA A 184 15.93 6.55 3.20
C ALA A 184 14.45 6.95 3.28
N LEU A 185 14.16 8.19 3.69
CA LEU A 185 12.78 8.69 3.82
C LEU A 185 12.11 8.89 2.45
N VAL A 186 12.81 9.52 1.50
CA VAL A 186 12.31 9.68 0.12
C VAL A 186 12.05 8.32 -0.53
N GLY A 187 12.92 7.34 -0.28
CA GLY A 187 12.75 5.98 -0.77
C GLY A 187 11.46 5.32 -0.29
N ARG A 188 11.02 5.60 0.95
CA ARG A 188 9.79 5.04 1.53
C ARG A 188 8.52 5.58 0.85
N PHE A 189 8.52 6.86 0.46
CA PHE A 189 7.43 7.45 -0.34
C PHE A 189 7.47 7.01 -1.82
N SER A 190 8.65 7.00 -2.43
CA SER A 190 8.80 6.72 -3.88
C SER A 190 8.62 5.24 -4.21
N ARG A 191 9.05 4.34 -3.32
CA ARG A 191 9.03 2.89 -3.52
C ARG A 191 8.56 2.17 -2.25
N PRO A 192 7.29 2.33 -1.83
CA PRO A 192 6.72 1.60 -0.70
C PRO A 192 6.69 0.09 -0.98
N MET A 193 6.44 -0.73 0.03
CA MET A 193 6.46 -2.19 -0.11
C MET A 193 5.20 -2.81 0.49
N ALA A 194 4.33 -3.39 -0.35
CA ALA A 194 3.19 -4.16 0.12
C ALA A 194 3.64 -5.38 0.94
N ARG A 195 3.02 -5.58 2.11
CA ARG A 195 3.40 -6.64 3.06
C ARG A 195 2.69 -7.97 2.79
N LEU A 196 2.66 -8.40 1.53
CA LEU A 196 1.89 -9.58 1.06
C LEU A 196 2.19 -10.86 1.87
N ALA A 197 3.47 -11.18 2.06
CA ALA A 197 3.88 -12.37 2.81
C ALA A 197 3.43 -12.33 4.29
N LEU A 198 3.46 -11.14 4.91
CA LEU A 198 2.96 -10.97 6.27
C LEU A 198 1.44 -11.15 6.28
N GLY A 199 0.70 -10.50 5.39
CA GLY A 199 -0.74 -10.65 5.24
C GLY A 199 -1.18 -12.11 5.13
N GLU A 200 -0.50 -12.88 4.28
CA GLU A 200 -0.74 -14.31 4.13
C GLU A 200 -0.52 -15.12 5.41
N SER A 201 0.48 -14.75 6.22
CA SER A 201 0.78 -15.40 7.50
C SER A 201 -0.22 -15.05 8.60
N LEU A 202 -0.83 -13.86 8.53
CA LEU A 202 -1.77 -13.37 9.52
C LEU A 202 -3.14 -14.04 9.46
N ARG A 203 -3.50 -14.67 8.32
CA ARG A 203 -4.80 -15.37 8.12
C ARG A 203 -5.20 -16.31 9.25
N ALA A 204 -4.23 -16.95 9.90
CA ALA A 204 -4.48 -17.95 10.93
C ALA A 204 -4.51 -17.39 12.35
N VAL A 205 -4.05 -16.16 12.56
CA VAL A 205 -3.76 -15.62 13.90
C VAL A 205 -4.36 -14.25 14.18
N ALA A 206 -4.60 -13.44 13.14
CA ALA A 206 -5.18 -12.11 13.32
C ALA A 206 -6.69 -12.15 13.49
N SER A 207 -7.18 -11.34 14.43
CA SER A 207 -8.60 -11.12 14.64
C SER A 207 -9.16 -10.10 13.63
N ALA A 208 -8.38 -9.08 13.29
CA ALA A 208 -8.70 -8.06 12.29
C ALA A 208 -7.42 -7.49 11.66
N ALA A 209 -7.53 -6.94 10.45
CA ALA A 209 -6.42 -6.28 9.75
C ALA A 209 -6.90 -5.19 8.79
N ILE A 210 -6.00 -4.23 8.52
CA ILE A 210 -6.06 -3.19 7.51
C ILE A 210 -4.61 -2.80 7.13
N ASP A 211 -4.38 -2.24 5.96
CA ASP A 211 -3.13 -1.55 5.68
C ASP A 211 -3.17 -0.09 6.14
N VAL A 212 -2.00 0.54 6.27
CA VAL A 212 -1.83 1.92 6.73
C VAL A 212 -1.52 2.81 5.54
N SER A 213 -2.54 3.41 4.95
CA SER A 213 -2.46 4.23 3.73
C SER A 213 -2.85 5.69 3.99
N ASP A 214 -3.88 5.94 4.78
CA ASP A 214 -4.34 7.29 5.15
C ASP A 214 -3.72 7.79 6.47
N GLY A 215 -3.15 6.85 7.24
CA GLY A 215 -2.39 7.10 8.46
C GLY A 215 -2.94 6.33 9.65
N LEU A 216 -2.05 5.95 10.57
CA LEU A 216 -2.33 4.99 11.64
C LEU A 216 -3.64 5.24 12.38
N LEU A 217 -3.92 6.48 12.79
CA LEU A 217 -5.12 6.80 13.56
C LEU A 217 -6.41 6.68 12.74
N ALA A 218 -6.38 7.06 11.45
CA ALA A 218 -7.53 6.95 10.55
C ALA A 218 -7.83 5.47 10.26
N ASP A 219 -6.79 4.71 9.92
CA ASP A 219 -6.92 3.29 9.60
C ASP A 219 -7.29 2.44 10.83
N ALA A 220 -6.80 2.82 12.02
CA ALA A 220 -7.25 2.22 13.28
C ALA A 220 -8.74 2.49 13.55
N ALA A 221 -9.24 3.69 13.20
CA ALA A 221 -10.66 4.01 13.38
C ALA A 221 -11.55 3.09 12.55
N HIS A 222 -11.12 2.73 11.34
CA HIS A 222 -11.84 1.77 10.51
C HIS A 222 -11.93 0.37 11.14
N ILE A 223 -10.88 -0.11 11.82
CA ILE A 223 -10.95 -1.37 12.58
C ILE A 223 -11.87 -1.24 13.79
N ALA A 224 -11.73 -0.15 14.55
CA ALA A 224 -12.52 0.12 15.75
C ALA A 224 -14.02 0.16 15.43
N ASP A 225 -14.40 0.90 14.39
CA ASP A 225 -15.79 1.04 13.94
C ASP A 225 -16.35 -0.28 13.40
N ALA A 226 -15.59 -0.99 12.55
CA ALA A 226 -16.03 -2.26 11.98
C ALA A 226 -16.10 -3.41 12.99
N SER A 227 -15.40 -3.29 14.12
CA SER A 227 -15.39 -4.28 15.21
C SER A 227 -16.24 -3.88 16.41
N GLU A 228 -16.81 -2.67 16.43
CA GLU A 228 -17.58 -2.12 17.56
C GLU A 228 -16.78 -2.12 18.88
N VAL A 229 -15.51 -1.70 18.81
CA VAL A 229 -14.57 -1.63 19.94
C VAL A 229 -13.85 -0.29 19.99
N ALA A 230 -13.12 -0.03 21.07
CA ALA A 230 -12.13 1.05 21.13
C ALA A 230 -10.72 0.51 20.92
N ILE A 231 -9.84 1.32 20.34
CA ILE A 231 -8.42 1.02 20.17
C ILE A 231 -7.61 2.06 20.93
N ASP A 232 -6.82 1.61 21.91
CA ASP A 232 -5.91 2.46 22.67
C ASP A 232 -4.47 2.27 22.21
N ILE A 233 -3.89 3.32 21.62
CA ILE A 233 -2.55 3.34 21.04
C ILE A 233 -1.58 4.04 21.98
N ASP A 234 -0.52 3.32 22.33
CA ASP A 234 0.63 3.84 23.06
C ASP A 234 1.62 4.49 22.08
N CYS A 235 1.60 5.83 22.01
CA CYS A 235 2.49 6.62 21.17
C CYS A 235 3.98 6.35 21.44
N HIS A 236 4.36 5.94 22.65
CA HIS A 236 5.76 5.70 23.00
C HIS A 236 6.30 4.40 22.42
N ARG A 237 5.41 3.52 21.94
CA ARG A 237 5.75 2.23 21.35
C ARG A 237 5.76 2.23 19.83
N LEU A 238 5.42 3.36 19.19
CA LEU A 238 5.39 3.43 17.74
C LEU A 238 6.78 3.14 17.13
N PRO A 239 6.86 2.24 16.13
CA PRO A 239 8.12 1.94 15.48
C PRO A 239 8.49 3.07 14.52
N LEU A 240 9.44 3.91 14.93
CA LEU A 240 10.07 4.91 14.07
C LEU A 240 11.39 4.38 13.51
N SER A 241 11.63 4.61 12.22
CA SER A 241 12.90 4.27 11.58
C SER A 241 14.06 5.09 12.14
N ASP A 242 15.29 4.61 12.00
CA ASP A 242 16.49 5.36 12.39
C ASP A 242 16.59 6.69 11.64
N ALA A 243 16.17 6.73 10.37
CA ALA A 243 16.15 7.95 9.57
C ALA A 243 15.18 8.98 10.12
N LEU A 244 13.97 8.56 10.51
CA LEU A 244 12.96 9.45 11.09
C LEU A 244 13.36 9.94 12.49
N ARG A 245 14.00 9.06 13.28
CA ARG A 245 14.56 9.42 14.60
C ARG A 245 15.74 10.39 14.50
N ALA A 246 16.47 10.39 13.39
CA ALA A 246 17.59 11.31 13.17
C ALA A 246 17.14 12.76 12.88
N LEU A 247 15.87 13.01 12.63
CA LEU A 247 15.34 14.36 12.42
C LEU A 247 15.32 15.16 13.74
N PRO A 248 15.52 16.48 13.69
CA PRO A 248 15.61 17.28 14.92
C PRO A 248 14.26 17.47 15.65
N ASP A 249 13.15 17.50 14.92
CA ASP A 249 11.81 17.70 15.48
C ASP A 249 11.12 16.35 15.73
N GLN A 250 11.30 15.81 16.94
CA GLN A 250 10.72 14.52 17.33
C GLN A 250 9.20 14.55 17.45
N ASP A 251 8.61 15.71 17.77
CA ASP A 251 7.16 15.86 17.84
C ASP A 251 6.56 15.76 16.43
N GLN A 252 7.22 16.33 15.42
CA GLN A 252 6.81 16.17 14.02
C GLN A 252 7.00 14.73 13.54
N SER A 253 8.12 14.07 13.89
CA SER A 253 8.31 12.65 13.60
C SER A 253 7.18 11.79 14.16
N LEU A 254 6.73 12.06 15.39
CA LEU A 254 5.61 11.37 15.99
C LEU A 254 4.28 11.68 15.29
N ARG A 255 4.04 12.94 14.89
CA ARG A 255 2.86 13.31 14.10
C ARG A 255 2.81 12.55 12.77
N TRP A 256 3.92 12.47 12.05
CA TRP A 256 3.99 11.69 10.82
C TRP A 256 3.70 10.21 11.06
N ALA A 257 4.18 9.61 12.14
CA ALA A 257 3.88 8.20 12.46
C ALA A 257 2.41 7.95 12.85
N LEU A 258 1.72 8.96 13.39
CA LEU A 258 0.32 8.85 13.81
C LEU A 258 -0.68 9.14 12.68
N SER A 259 -0.38 10.12 11.83
CA SER A 259 -1.34 10.66 10.86
C SER A 259 -0.78 10.87 9.46
N GLY A 260 0.50 10.54 9.23
CA GLY A 260 1.06 10.51 7.89
C GLY A 260 0.58 9.28 7.14
N GLY A 261 0.21 9.46 5.87
CA GLY A 261 -0.17 8.36 4.98
C GLY A 261 1.01 7.79 4.18
N ASP A 262 0.68 6.92 3.21
CA ASP A 262 1.58 6.27 2.26
C ASP A 262 2.63 5.30 2.86
N ASP A 263 2.45 4.83 4.09
CA ASP A 263 3.39 3.87 4.71
C ASP A 263 3.23 2.44 4.13
N TYR A 264 1.99 2.03 3.83
CA TYR A 264 1.59 0.70 3.33
C TYR A 264 2.10 -0.46 4.20
N GLU A 265 2.19 -0.20 5.51
CA GLU A 265 2.37 -1.24 6.55
C GLU A 265 1.03 -1.89 6.88
N LEU A 266 1.03 -3.02 7.58
CA LEU A 266 -0.21 -3.64 8.08
C LEU A 266 -0.45 -3.27 9.54
N LEU A 267 -1.64 -2.76 9.82
CA LEU A 267 -2.20 -2.63 11.16
C LEU A 267 -3.17 -3.79 11.39
N PHE A 268 -2.95 -4.54 12.47
CA PHE A 268 -3.75 -5.73 12.75
C PHE A 268 -3.90 -5.97 14.25
N THR A 269 -4.90 -6.77 14.61
CA THR A 269 -5.11 -7.18 16.00
C THR A 269 -4.89 -8.68 16.18
N LEU A 270 -4.35 -9.06 17.33
CA LEU A 270 -4.07 -10.45 17.68
C LEU A 270 -4.73 -10.82 19.02
N PRO A 271 -5.28 -12.03 19.18
CA PRO A 271 -5.71 -12.54 20.48
C PRO A 271 -4.60 -12.44 21.54
N PRO A 272 -4.93 -12.26 22.84
CA PRO A 272 -3.96 -12.04 23.92
C PRO A 272 -2.86 -13.11 24.08
N ASP A 273 -3.16 -14.35 23.68
CA ASP A 273 -2.22 -15.48 23.78
C ASP A 273 -1.34 -15.65 22.54
N SER A 274 -1.49 -14.77 21.54
CA SER A 274 -0.74 -14.84 20.29
C SER A 274 0.63 -14.20 20.43
N THR A 275 1.61 -14.75 19.70
CA THR A 275 2.93 -14.15 19.60
C THR A 275 2.94 -13.09 18.50
N VAL A 276 3.52 -11.93 18.77
CA VAL A 276 3.73 -10.87 17.77
C VAL A 276 4.73 -11.38 16.72
N PRO A 277 4.40 -11.37 15.42
CA PRO A 277 5.31 -11.80 14.37
C PRO A 277 6.59 -10.96 14.31
N ASP A 278 7.68 -11.58 13.83
CA ASP A 278 8.95 -10.86 13.61
C ASP A 278 8.76 -9.66 12.67
N GLY A 279 9.44 -8.55 12.98
CA GLY A 279 9.31 -7.31 12.20
C GLY A 279 8.00 -6.54 12.45
N CYS A 280 7.17 -6.98 13.39
CA CYS A 280 5.99 -6.25 13.86
C CYS A 280 6.19 -5.74 15.29
N THR A 281 5.51 -4.64 15.61
CA THR A 281 5.56 -4.01 16.93
C THR A 281 4.15 -3.94 17.50
N GLU A 282 3.96 -4.44 18.72
CA GLU A 282 2.74 -4.17 19.48
C GLU A 282 2.76 -2.72 19.95
N ILE A 283 1.74 -1.97 19.57
CA ILE A 283 1.60 -0.52 19.78
C ILE A 283 0.38 -0.16 20.64
N GLY A 284 -0.43 -1.14 21.06
CA GLY A 284 -1.65 -0.83 21.78
C GLY A 284 -2.49 -2.03 22.18
N ARG A 285 -3.71 -1.76 22.62
CA ARG A 285 -4.72 -2.75 23.01
C ARG A 285 -6.09 -2.38 22.46
N VAL A 286 -6.87 -3.40 22.15
CA VAL A 286 -8.31 -3.25 21.95
C VAL A 286 -8.99 -3.26 23.32
N VAL A 287 -9.85 -2.28 23.57
CA VAL A 287 -10.58 -2.10 24.84
C VAL A 287 -12.08 -1.96 24.59
N ALA A 288 -12.89 -2.17 25.62
CA ALA A 288 -14.32 -1.92 25.54
C ALA A 288 -14.60 -0.43 25.28
N GLY A 289 -15.45 -0.12 24.30
CA GLY A 289 -15.81 1.25 23.95
C GLY A 289 -15.94 1.45 22.43
N SER A 290 -15.72 2.68 21.98
CA SER A 290 -15.65 3.04 20.57
C SER A 290 -14.57 4.10 20.31
N GLY A 291 -14.08 4.15 19.07
CA GLY A 291 -13.10 5.14 18.62
C GLY A 291 -11.65 4.77 18.93
N VAL A 292 -10.75 5.70 18.63
CA VAL A 292 -9.30 5.53 18.80
C VAL A 292 -8.79 6.56 19.79
N SER A 293 -8.01 6.11 20.78
CA SER A 293 -7.29 6.98 21.70
C SER A 293 -5.79 6.86 21.50
N CYS A 294 -5.12 8.01 21.64
CA CYS A 294 -3.68 8.08 21.79
C CYS A 294 -3.38 9.24 22.74
N ALA A 295 -2.45 9.05 23.69
CA ALA A 295 -2.11 10.07 24.68
C ALA A 295 -1.60 11.39 24.06
N VAL A 296 -1.14 11.33 22.82
CA VAL A 296 -0.86 12.48 21.96
C VAL A 296 -1.99 12.58 20.95
N THR A 297 -2.84 13.60 21.06
CA THR A 297 -3.89 13.87 20.06
C THR A 297 -3.31 14.81 18.99
N PRO A 298 -3.01 14.35 17.76
CA PRO A 298 -2.65 15.25 16.68
C PRO A 298 -3.85 16.11 16.27
N GLN A 299 -3.57 17.28 15.71
CA GLN A 299 -4.57 18.27 15.34
C GLN A 299 -5.30 17.95 14.01
N GLN A 300 -4.83 16.94 13.26
CA GLN A 300 -5.42 16.42 12.03
C GLN A 300 -5.45 14.88 12.06
N SER A 301 -6.51 14.30 11.49
CA SER A 301 -6.77 12.86 11.42
C SER A 301 -6.76 12.38 9.96
N GLY A 302 -5.56 12.04 9.45
CA GLY A 302 -5.38 11.36 8.15
C GLY A 302 -5.60 12.22 6.89
N HIS A 303 -5.43 11.58 5.73
CA HIS A 303 -5.70 12.17 4.40
C HIS A 303 -7.16 11.91 3.97
N ASP A 304 -7.78 12.88 3.30
CA ASP A 304 -9.09 12.75 2.65
C ASP A 304 -9.06 13.56 1.34
N HIS A 305 -9.51 12.94 0.25
CA HIS A 305 -9.48 13.52 -1.09
C HIS A 305 -10.37 14.75 -1.27
N PHE A 306 -11.33 15.00 -0.36
CA PHE A 306 -12.32 16.07 -0.51
C PHE A 306 -12.27 17.11 0.62
N THR A 307 -11.30 17.03 1.53
CA THR A 307 -11.08 18.04 2.57
C THR A 307 -9.69 18.66 2.43
N ASP A 308 -9.67 20.00 2.27
CA ASP A 308 -8.46 20.83 2.07
C ASP A 308 -7.62 20.98 3.35
#